data_AF-A0A0K8U363-F1
#
_entry.id   AF-A0A0K8U363-F1
#
_cell.length_a   1.000
_cell.length_b   1.000
_cell.length_c   1.000
_cell.angle_alpha   90.00
_cell.angle_beta   90.00
_cell.angle_gamma   90.00
#
_symmetry.space_group_name_H-M   'P 1'
#
loop_
_entity.id
_entity.type
_entity.pdbx_description
1 polymer ?
#
loop_
_entity_poly.entity_id
_entity_poly.type
_entity_poly.pdbx_seq_one_letter_code
_entity_poly.pdbx_strand_id
1 'polypeptide(L)'
;YATVSIRTLSTYPATEYFQIIRALKISDSKICDAYWANILKSLNSNDEEKKNLRFLRHCHRYMHFNNNLGGTYRFIPLERRLSQLAMELIENDVSGRLPSKFARLAAFVLAYGHTPFGWKKFPNVVLSKIISMSSQFSTIDCFLLSRGVYIALELRFRNMIPSLLGMQLTTIDSVLTDCIGRHLESKYLSIFDLNTIVRTLGYRKSLKNKTIYQEALSRYNQLDYSELNSRLIREMAYNFNISNCIVPSAMEAMFTYIETNQKYVIGETVEKVLSCAYNLGYMPQSEAVLNNAAFILKRYVPLLNK
;
A
#
# COMPACT_ATOMS: atom_id res chain seq x y z
N TYR A 1 -8.91 35.95 -3.86
CA TYR A 1 -9.31 35.88 -2.44
C TYR A 1 -10.79 35.54 -2.37
N ALA A 2 -11.12 34.26 -2.24
CA ALA A 2 -12.46 33.80 -1.91
C ALA A 2 -12.35 33.11 -0.55
N THR A 3 -12.84 33.77 0.48
CA THR A 3 -12.95 33.26 1.84
C THR A 3 -14.02 32.17 1.86
N VAL A 4 -13.58 30.91 1.84
CA VAL A 4 -14.46 29.79 2.16
C VAL A 4 -14.81 29.90 3.65
N SER A 5 -16.03 30.36 3.92
CA SER A 5 -16.62 30.43 5.25
C SER A 5 -16.64 29.04 5.87
N ILE A 6 -15.90 28.87 6.97
CA ILE A 6 -15.93 27.68 7.83
C ILE A 6 -17.23 27.72 8.63
N ARG A 7 -18.36 27.47 7.98
CA ARG A 7 -19.62 27.14 8.65
C ARG A 7 -20.27 25.97 7.89
N THR A 8 -20.57 24.92 8.67
CA THR A 8 -21.30 23.69 8.31
C THR A 8 -20.63 22.72 7.33
N LEU A 9 -19.54 22.06 7.76
CA LEU A 9 -19.09 20.78 7.19
C LEU A 9 -19.85 19.60 7.85
N SER A 10 -21.17 19.51 7.64
CA SER A 10 -21.97 18.39 8.18
C SER A 10 -22.88 17.70 7.16
N THR A 11 -22.61 17.80 5.86
CA THR A 11 -23.54 17.29 4.83
C THR A 11 -23.05 16.10 4.01
N TYR A 12 -21.79 15.66 4.17
CA TYR A 12 -21.31 14.46 3.44
C TYR A 12 -20.89 13.33 4.41
N PRO A 13 -21.31 12.07 4.15
CA PRO A 13 -20.85 10.91 4.90
C PRO A 13 -19.31 10.84 4.94
N ALA A 14 -18.72 10.41 6.05
CA ALA A 14 -17.26 10.32 6.23
C ALA A 14 -16.53 9.50 5.13
N THR A 15 -17.25 8.63 4.43
CA THR A 15 -16.74 7.87 3.28
C THR A 15 -16.53 8.76 2.04
N GLU A 16 -17.39 9.73 1.80
CA GLU A 16 -17.30 10.65 0.66
C GLU A 16 -16.18 11.68 0.88
N TYR A 17 -16.03 12.20 2.10
CA TYR A 17 -14.88 13.06 2.45
C TYR A 17 -13.53 12.34 2.28
N PHE A 18 -13.44 11.05 2.63
CA PHE A 18 -12.22 10.28 2.38
C PHE A 18 -11.93 10.13 0.88
N GLN A 19 -12.97 9.93 0.06
CA GLN A 19 -12.81 9.87 -1.38
C GLN A 19 -12.35 11.21 -1.96
N ILE A 20 -12.87 12.33 -1.47
CA ILE A 20 -12.48 13.69 -1.88
C ILE A 20 -11.01 13.97 -1.53
N ILE A 21 -10.62 13.74 -0.27
CA ILE A 21 -9.23 13.96 0.19
C ILE A 21 -8.25 13.02 -0.55
N ARG A 22 -8.69 11.79 -0.87
CA ARG A 22 -7.92 10.84 -1.67
C ARG A 22 -7.76 11.26 -3.13
N ALA A 23 -8.86 11.66 -3.77
CA ALA A 23 -8.91 11.90 -5.21
C ALA A 23 -8.19 13.18 -5.62
N LEU A 24 -8.32 14.24 -4.80
CA LEU A 24 -7.76 15.54 -5.11
C LEU A 24 -6.27 15.68 -4.72
N LYS A 25 -5.64 14.63 -4.15
CA LYS A 25 -4.27 14.66 -3.60
C LYS A 25 -4.03 15.95 -2.79
N ILE A 26 -5.02 16.36 -2.00
CA ILE A 26 -5.02 17.65 -1.31
C ILE A 26 -3.82 17.67 -0.36
N SER A 27 -2.88 18.57 -0.62
CA SER A 27 -1.74 18.84 0.26
C SER A 27 -2.04 19.95 1.28
N ASP A 28 -3.24 20.55 1.25
CA ASP A 28 -3.69 21.50 2.26
C ASP A 28 -3.80 20.82 3.62
N SER A 29 -2.83 21.14 4.49
CA SER A 29 -2.72 20.58 5.83
C SER A 29 -3.95 20.87 6.69
N LYS A 30 -4.63 22.01 6.51
CA LYS A 30 -5.81 22.37 7.32
C LYS A 30 -6.99 21.45 7.03
N ILE A 31 -7.23 21.14 5.75
CA ILE A 31 -8.30 20.21 5.35
C ILE A 31 -7.98 18.81 5.85
N CYS A 32 -6.72 18.38 5.72
CA CYS A 32 -6.27 17.08 6.20
C CYS A 32 -6.43 16.98 7.73
N ASP A 33 -5.96 17.98 8.47
CA ASP A 33 -6.04 18.04 9.93
C ASP A 33 -7.49 18.03 10.41
N ALA A 34 -8.38 18.80 9.78
CA ALA A 34 -9.79 18.82 10.13
C ALA A 34 -10.44 17.43 9.96
N TYR A 35 -10.14 16.73 8.86
CA TYR A 35 -10.65 15.38 8.63
C TYR A 35 -10.12 14.38 9.67
N TRP A 36 -8.80 14.34 9.89
CA TRP A 36 -8.21 13.39 10.83
C TRP A 36 -8.56 13.71 12.29
N ALA A 37 -8.75 14.99 12.64
CA ALA A 37 -9.26 15.42 13.94
C ALA A 37 -10.69 14.93 14.17
N ASN A 38 -11.55 14.97 13.15
CA ASN A 38 -12.91 14.43 13.25
C ASN A 38 -12.91 12.91 13.47
N ILE A 39 -12.05 12.18 12.75
CA ILE A 39 -11.86 10.74 12.99
C ILE A 39 -11.37 10.48 14.42
N LEU A 40 -10.39 11.24 14.90
CA LEU A 40 -9.89 11.12 16.27
C LEU A 40 -10.98 11.36 17.31
N LYS A 41 -11.83 12.38 17.11
CA LYS A 41 -12.99 12.65 17.97
C LYS A 41 -13.94 11.45 17.99
N SER A 42 -14.26 10.89 16.83
CA SER A 42 -15.10 9.69 16.72
C SER A 42 -14.52 8.48 17.46
N LEU A 43 -13.20 8.25 17.37
CA LEU A 43 -12.52 7.15 18.06
C LEU A 43 -12.54 7.28 19.59
N ASN A 44 -12.63 8.51 20.10
CA ASN A 44 -12.65 8.78 21.54
C ASN A 44 -14.07 8.77 22.11
N SER A 45 -15.07 9.16 21.32
CA SER A 45 -16.46 9.26 21.78
C SER A 45 -17.31 8.02 21.50
N ASN A 46 -16.84 7.06 20.68
CA ASN A 46 -17.62 5.91 20.28
C ASN A 46 -16.90 4.58 20.56
N ASP A 47 -17.34 3.85 21.58
CA ASP A 47 -16.78 2.53 21.92
C ASP A 47 -17.06 1.45 20.88
N GLU A 48 -18.04 1.65 19.98
CA GLU A 48 -18.26 0.75 18.83
C GLU A 48 -17.08 0.72 17.86
N GLU A 49 -16.23 1.76 17.82
CA GLU A 49 -15.02 1.74 17.00
C GLU A 49 -13.98 0.73 17.51
N LYS A 50 -13.96 0.50 18.83
CA LYS A 50 -13.09 -0.49 19.47
C LYS A 50 -13.68 -1.90 19.31
N LYS A 51 -15.01 -2.03 19.32
CA LYS A 51 -15.69 -3.31 19.05
C LYS A 51 -15.40 -3.80 17.63
N ASN A 52 -15.19 -5.10 17.48
CA ASN A 52 -14.99 -5.79 16.20
C ASN A 52 -13.84 -5.22 15.32
N LEU A 53 -12.85 -4.53 15.92
CA LEU A 53 -11.70 -3.96 15.20
C LEU A 53 -12.07 -2.97 14.09
N ARG A 54 -13.21 -2.27 14.20
CA ARG A 54 -13.67 -1.32 13.19
C ARG A 54 -12.64 -0.21 12.94
N PHE A 55 -11.94 0.24 14.00
CA PHE A 55 -10.89 1.25 13.88
C PHE A 55 -9.76 0.87 12.89
N LEU A 56 -9.54 -0.42 12.59
CA LEU A 56 -8.53 -0.84 11.61
C LEU A 56 -8.76 -0.19 10.25
N ARG A 57 -10.01 0.09 9.86
CA ARG A 57 -10.29 0.81 8.60
C ARG A 57 -9.58 2.15 8.55
N HIS A 58 -9.47 2.85 9.68
CA HIS A 58 -8.80 4.14 9.79
C HIS A 58 -7.28 3.97 9.72
N CYS A 59 -6.73 2.91 10.32
CA CYS A 59 -5.30 2.54 10.15
C CYS A 59 -4.95 2.37 8.66
N HIS A 60 -5.72 1.55 7.93
CA HIS A 60 -5.49 1.28 6.51
C HIS A 60 -5.67 2.53 5.63
N ARG A 61 -6.70 3.32 5.90
CA ARG A 61 -6.95 4.59 5.20
C ARG A 61 -5.81 5.59 5.42
N TYR A 62 -5.33 5.71 6.65
CA TYR A 62 -4.24 6.63 6.99
C TYR A 62 -2.90 6.21 6.36
N MET A 63 -2.53 4.92 6.46
CA MET A 63 -1.35 4.37 5.79
C MET A 63 -1.38 4.59 4.27
N HIS A 64 -2.57 4.49 3.65
CA HIS A 64 -2.75 4.76 2.23
C HIS A 64 -2.64 6.24 1.89
N PHE A 65 -3.27 7.09 2.69
CA PHE A 65 -3.26 8.53 2.48
C PHE A 65 -1.84 9.11 2.57
N ASN A 66 -1.07 8.76 3.60
CA ASN A 66 0.29 9.25 3.78
C ASN A 66 1.23 8.84 2.63
N ASN A 67 1.05 7.63 2.08
CA ASN A 67 1.80 7.18 0.90
C ASN A 67 1.52 8.05 -0.35
N ASN A 68 0.30 8.55 -0.51
CA ASN A 68 -0.05 9.43 -1.63
C ASN A 68 0.60 10.82 -1.53
N LEU A 69 0.98 11.26 -0.32
CA LEU A 69 1.64 12.54 -0.06
C LEU A 69 3.16 12.39 0.12
N GLY A 70 3.75 11.25 -0.28
CA GLY A 70 5.18 11.01 -0.17
C GLY A 70 5.71 11.04 1.27
N GLY A 71 4.86 10.73 2.25
CA GLY A 71 5.25 10.73 3.67
C GLY A 71 5.35 12.10 4.32
N THR A 72 5.01 13.19 3.61
CA THR A 72 5.21 14.56 4.11
C THR A 72 4.18 15.01 5.15
N TYR A 73 2.97 14.46 5.10
CA TYR A 73 1.90 14.79 6.03
C TYR A 73 1.85 13.83 7.22
N ARG A 74 1.79 14.38 8.45
CA ARG A 74 1.61 13.59 9.68
C ARG A 74 0.65 14.26 10.65
N PHE A 75 -0.38 13.51 11.04
CA PHE A 75 -1.29 13.86 12.12
C PHE A 75 -1.01 13.02 13.37
N ILE A 76 0.02 13.42 14.12
CA ILE A 76 0.56 12.70 15.28
C ILE A 76 -0.51 12.31 16.33
N PRO A 77 -1.52 13.14 16.66
CA PRO A 77 -2.54 12.77 17.64
C PRO A 77 -3.30 11.48 17.27
N LEU A 78 -3.67 11.33 15.99
CA LEU A 78 -4.35 10.12 15.52
C LEU A 78 -3.40 8.92 15.47
N GLU A 79 -2.17 9.11 15.00
CA GLU A 79 -1.15 8.05 14.98
C GLU A 79 -0.93 7.45 16.38
N ARG A 80 -0.81 8.30 17.40
CA ARG A 80 -0.68 7.87 18.80
C ARG A 80 -1.89 7.05 19.25
N ARG A 81 -3.10 7.57 19.01
CA ARG A 81 -4.34 6.91 19.45
C ARG A 81 -4.53 5.55 18.77
N LEU A 82 -4.36 5.48 17.46
CA LEU A 82 -4.50 4.23 16.70
C LEU A 82 -3.40 3.21 17.07
N SER A 83 -2.16 3.67 17.29
CA SER A 83 -1.06 2.80 17.73
C SER A 83 -1.31 2.23 19.13
N GLN A 84 -1.84 3.05 20.04
CA GLN A 84 -2.20 2.62 21.39
C GLN A 84 -3.29 1.53 21.33
N LEU A 85 -4.39 1.77 20.62
CA LEU A 85 -5.47 0.78 20.46
C LEU A 85 -4.95 -0.52 19.83
N ALA A 86 -4.07 -0.41 18.84
CA ALA A 86 -3.47 -1.59 18.21
C ALA A 86 -2.56 -2.36 19.17
N MET A 87 -1.73 -1.68 19.96
CA MET A 87 -0.86 -2.30 20.96
C MET A 87 -1.66 -2.98 22.07
N GLU A 88 -2.67 -2.32 22.63
CA GLU A 88 -3.56 -2.90 23.65
C GLU A 88 -4.17 -4.24 23.19
N LEU A 89 -4.56 -4.33 21.91
CA LEU A 89 -5.13 -5.55 21.34
C LEU A 89 -4.09 -6.64 20.99
N ILE A 90 -2.85 -6.24 20.71
CA ILE A 90 -1.73 -7.16 20.50
C ILE A 90 -1.30 -7.77 21.84
N GLU A 91 -1.23 -6.95 22.89
CA GLU A 91 -0.80 -7.35 24.23
C GLU A 91 -1.85 -8.20 24.96
N ASN A 92 -3.13 -7.84 24.86
CA ASN A 92 -4.23 -8.59 25.49
C ASN A 92 -4.63 -9.88 24.73
N ASP A 93 -3.91 -10.25 23.67
CA ASP A 93 -4.10 -11.44 22.83
C ASP A 93 -5.50 -11.63 22.18
N VAL A 94 -6.44 -10.68 22.35
CA VAL A 94 -7.81 -10.72 21.79
C VAL A 94 -7.82 -10.87 20.27
N SER A 95 -6.83 -10.27 19.59
CA SER A 95 -6.63 -10.37 18.13
C SER A 95 -5.29 -10.99 17.74
N GLY A 96 -4.45 -11.29 18.75
CA GLY A 96 -3.08 -11.78 18.59
C GLY A 96 -2.96 -13.25 18.21
N ARG A 97 -4.09 -13.95 18.01
CA ARG A 97 -4.17 -15.37 17.61
C ARG A 97 -4.46 -15.60 16.13
N LEU A 98 -4.99 -14.58 15.43
CA LEU A 98 -5.30 -14.68 14.00
C LEU A 98 -4.24 -13.92 13.19
N PRO A 99 -3.42 -14.59 12.37
CA PRO A 99 -2.30 -13.98 11.64
C PRO A 99 -2.69 -12.72 10.87
N SER A 100 -3.84 -12.74 10.19
CA SER A 100 -4.30 -11.61 9.38
C SER A 100 -4.76 -10.39 10.18
N LYS A 101 -5.38 -10.61 11.34
CA LYS A 101 -5.73 -9.51 12.25
C LYS A 101 -4.48 -8.93 12.89
N PHE A 102 -3.57 -9.80 13.33
CA PHE A 102 -2.28 -9.40 13.87
C PHE A 102 -1.49 -8.58 12.85
N ALA A 103 -1.32 -9.05 11.61
CA ALA A 103 -0.57 -8.35 10.57
C ALA A 103 -1.11 -6.95 10.31
N ARG A 104 -2.45 -6.77 10.30
CA ARG A 104 -3.11 -5.46 10.14
C ARG A 104 -2.82 -4.51 11.31
N LEU A 105 -2.84 -5.00 12.54
CA LEU A 105 -2.52 -4.22 13.74
C LEU A 105 -1.02 -3.85 13.78
N ALA A 106 -0.17 -4.88 13.62
CA ALA A 106 1.27 -4.76 13.67
C ALA A 106 1.81 -3.84 12.58
N ALA A 107 1.28 -3.90 11.35
CA ALA A 107 1.70 -3.01 10.27
C ALA A 107 1.58 -1.52 10.63
N PHE A 108 0.49 -1.14 11.31
CA PHE A 108 0.30 0.24 11.75
C PHE A 108 1.26 0.62 12.89
N VAL A 109 1.44 -0.28 13.86
CA VAL A 109 2.38 -0.10 14.99
C VAL A 109 3.82 0.01 14.50
N LEU A 110 4.23 -0.81 13.53
CA LEU A 110 5.55 -0.73 12.92
C LEU A 110 5.74 0.63 12.25
N ALA A 111 4.78 1.06 11.43
CA ALA A 111 4.83 2.34 10.72
C ALA A 111 4.89 3.55 11.66
N TYR A 112 3.94 3.65 12.60
CA TYR A 112 3.68 4.89 13.35
C TYR A 112 3.79 4.75 14.86
N GLY A 113 4.25 3.61 15.38
CA GLY A 113 4.30 3.35 16.81
C GLY A 113 5.04 4.45 17.59
N HIS A 114 4.33 5.06 18.53
CA HIS A 114 4.83 6.10 19.43
C HIS A 114 5.05 5.53 20.84
N THR A 115 6.07 4.67 20.99
CA THR A 115 6.49 4.17 22.32
C THR A 115 7.64 5.04 22.87
N PRO A 116 7.92 5.03 24.19
CA PRO A 116 9.06 5.76 24.76
C PRO A 116 10.41 5.42 24.11
N PHE A 117 10.52 4.19 23.57
CA PHE A 117 11.70 3.70 22.85
C PHE A 117 11.47 3.58 21.33
N GLY A 118 10.41 4.20 20.80
CA GLY A 118 10.03 4.09 19.39
C GLY A 118 11.12 4.64 18.46
N TRP A 119 11.95 5.56 18.92
CA TRP A 119 13.08 6.08 18.15
C TRP A 119 14.29 5.11 18.11
N LYS A 120 14.29 4.02 18.90
CA LYS A 120 15.38 3.03 18.99
C LYS A 120 15.06 1.69 18.36
N LYS A 121 13.81 1.24 18.46
CA LYS A 121 13.41 -0.15 18.14
C LYS A 121 11.92 -0.30 17.86
N PHE A 122 11.56 -1.43 17.28
CA PHE A 122 10.17 -1.91 17.27
C PHE A 122 9.80 -2.58 18.61
N PRO A 123 8.51 -2.58 19.00
CA PRO A 123 8.06 -3.26 20.21
C PRO A 123 8.40 -4.76 20.18
N ASN A 124 8.99 -5.27 21.27
CA ASN A 124 9.43 -6.67 21.34
C ASN A 124 8.26 -7.65 21.14
N VAL A 125 7.08 -7.37 21.73
CA VAL A 125 5.89 -8.22 21.58
C VAL A 125 5.45 -8.39 20.11
N VAL A 126 5.61 -7.34 19.30
CA VAL A 126 5.31 -7.39 17.86
C VAL A 126 6.31 -8.32 17.16
N LEU A 127 7.61 -8.18 17.46
CA LEU A 127 8.64 -9.03 16.88
C LEU A 127 8.44 -10.50 17.25
N SER A 128 8.22 -10.80 18.53
CA SER A 128 7.99 -12.17 19.02
C SER A 128 6.78 -12.80 18.33
N LYS A 129 5.69 -12.06 18.15
CA LYS A 129 4.51 -12.56 17.45
C LYS A 129 4.76 -12.79 15.95
N ILE A 130 5.47 -11.90 15.26
CA ILE A 130 5.88 -12.11 13.85
C ILE A 130 6.64 -13.43 13.70
N ILE A 131 7.58 -13.72 14.61
CA ILE A 131 8.35 -14.96 14.58
C ILE A 131 7.42 -16.16 14.82
N SER A 132 6.59 -16.11 15.87
CA SER A 132 5.73 -17.24 16.26
C SER A 132 4.63 -17.58 15.23
N MET A 133 4.17 -16.58 14.47
CA MET A 133 3.11 -16.74 13.46
C MET A 133 3.65 -16.90 12.04
N SER A 134 4.97 -16.90 11.87
CA SER A 134 5.66 -16.88 10.57
C SER A 134 5.17 -17.96 9.59
N SER A 135 4.91 -19.17 10.08
CA SER A 135 4.44 -20.29 9.27
C SER A 135 3.03 -20.09 8.70
N GLN A 136 2.21 -19.26 9.36
CA GLN A 136 0.78 -19.08 9.09
C GLN A 136 0.45 -17.83 8.26
N PHE A 137 1.44 -16.97 7.99
CA PHE A 137 1.19 -15.74 7.23
C PHE A 137 0.90 -16.01 5.75
N SER A 138 -0.11 -15.32 5.23
CA SER A 138 -0.38 -15.23 3.80
C SER A 138 0.54 -14.20 3.11
N THR A 139 0.54 -14.20 1.77
CA THR A 139 1.20 -13.15 0.96
C THR A 139 0.74 -11.74 1.36
N ILE A 140 -0.56 -11.57 1.65
CA ILE A 140 -1.16 -10.31 2.07
C ILE A 140 -0.64 -9.88 3.45
N ASP A 141 -0.48 -10.82 4.38
CA ASP A 141 0.01 -10.51 5.73
C ASP A 141 1.46 -10.05 5.69
N CYS A 142 2.30 -10.75 4.92
CA CYS A 142 3.68 -10.35 4.67
C CYS A 142 3.76 -8.98 3.99
N PHE A 143 2.87 -8.71 3.02
CA PHE A 143 2.76 -7.41 2.36
C PHE A 143 2.47 -6.28 3.36
N LEU A 144 1.46 -6.47 4.23
CA LEU A 144 1.09 -5.48 5.23
C LEU A 144 2.22 -5.19 6.22
N LEU A 145 2.85 -6.24 6.76
CA LEU A 145 3.98 -6.10 7.68
C LEU A 145 5.15 -5.36 7.03
N SER A 146 5.51 -5.76 5.80
CA SER A 146 6.61 -5.15 5.04
C SER A 146 6.34 -3.68 4.72
N ARG A 147 5.09 -3.35 4.38
CA ARG A 147 4.66 -1.96 4.19
C ARG A 147 4.80 -1.15 5.48
N GLY A 148 4.45 -1.72 6.62
CA GLY A 148 4.63 -1.10 7.92
C GLY A 148 6.10 -0.76 8.21
N VAL A 149 6.99 -1.72 7.98
CA VAL A 149 8.45 -1.53 8.08
C VAL A 149 8.93 -0.44 7.12
N TYR A 150 8.53 -0.49 5.86
CA TYR A 150 8.92 0.49 4.85
C TYR A 150 8.55 1.93 5.26
N ILE A 151 7.31 2.14 5.73
CA ILE A 151 6.88 3.47 6.22
C ILE A 151 7.73 3.90 7.42
N ALA A 152 8.04 3.00 8.34
CA ALA A 152 8.89 3.32 9.49
C ALA A 152 10.30 3.76 9.05
N LEU A 153 10.88 3.07 8.07
CA LEU A 153 12.18 3.41 7.52
C LEU A 153 12.18 4.77 6.81
N GLU A 154 11.11 5.12 6.10
CA GLU A 154 11.03 6.42 5.42
C GLU A 154 10.68 7.58 6.37
N LEU A 155 9.92 7.35 7.44
CA LEU A 155 9.42 8.43 8.32
C LEU A 155 10.19 8.60 9.64
N ARG A 156 10.73 7.51 10.20
CA ARG A 156 11.35 7.50 11.54
C ARG A 156 12.84 7.23 11.50
N PHE A 157 13.30 6.41 10.55
CA PHE A 157 14.67 5.90 10.53
C PHE A 157 15.43 6.23 9.25
N ARG A 158 14.95 7.22 8.48
CA ARG A 158 15.47 7.56 7.14
C ARG A 158 16.95 7.89 7.14
N ASN A 159 17.38 8.65 8.15
CA ASN A 159 18.73 9.18 8.25
C ASN A 159 19.66 8.31 9.09
N MET A 160 19.11 7.52 10.01
CA MET A 160 19.89 6.69 10.93
C MET A 160 19.07 5.48 11.37
N ILE A 161 19.68 4.30 11.24
CA ILE A 161 19.15 3.03 11.75
C ILE A 161 19.93 2.68 13.02
N PRO A 162 19.32 2.72 14.21
CA PRO A 162 19.96 2.28 15.45
C PRO A 162 20.37 0.80 15.37
N SER A 163 21.50 0.42 15.98
CA SER A 163 22.00 -0.98 15.96
C SER A 163 20.94 -2.01 16.39
N LEU A 164 20.21 -1.73 17.47
CA LEU A 164 19.14 -2.60 17.95
C LEU A 164 18.01 -2.76 16.93
N LEU A 165 17.62 -1.69 16.24
CA LEU A 165 16.67 -1.77 15.14
C LEU A 165 17.23 -2.59 13.98
N GLY A 166 18.52 -2.41 13.65
CA GLY A 166 19.20 -3.19 12.62
C GLY A 166 19.08 -4.70 12.85
N MET A 167 19.32 -5.16 14.08
CA MET A 167 19.12 -6.58 14.44
C MET A 167 17.67 -7.03 14.25
N GLN A 168 16.69 -6.23 14.70
CA GLN A 168 15.28 -6.57 14.53
C GLN A 168 14.86 -6.60 13.06
N LEU A 169 15.37 -5.69 12.24
CA LEU A 169 15.12 -5.65 10.79
C LEU A 169 15.65 -6.90 10.12
N THR A 170 16.87 -7.33 10.44
CA THR A 170 17.43 -8.57 9.89
C THR A 170 16.56 -9.78 10.23
N THR A 171 16.07 -9.87 11.47
CA THR A 171 15.16 -10.96 11.87
C THR A 171 13.83 -10.91 11.11
N ILE A 172 13.20 -9.72 11.02
CA ILE A 172 11.93 -9.55 10.29
C ILE A 172 12.14 -9.87 8.80
N ASP A 173 13.22 -9.39 8.20
CA ASP A 173 13.55 -9.63 6.80
C ASP A 173 13.73 -11.13 6.53
N SER A 174 14.45 -11.86 7.39
CA SER A 174 14.59 -13.32 7.26
C SER A 174 13.22 -14.00 7.31
N VAL A 175 12.45 -13.76 8.38
CA VAL A 175 11.14 -14.40 8.59
C VAL A 175 10.18 -14.15 7.44
N LEU A 176 10.08 -12.90 6.98
CA LEU A 176 9.16 -12.55 5.90
C LEU A 176 9.67 -12.99 4.52
N THR A 177 10.99 -13.12 4.34
CA THR A 177 11.56 -13.66 3.10
C THR A 177 11.29 -15.17 3.01
N ASP A 178 11.51 -15.91 4.08
CA ASP A 178 11.24 -17.36 4.14
C ASP A 178 9.74 -17.65 3.94
N CYS A 179 8.87 -16.81 4.51
CA CYS A 179 7.43 -16.93 4.27
C CYS A 179 7.06 -16.69 2.81
N ILE A 180 7.63 -15.65 2.18
CA ILE A 180 7.35 -15.34 0.78
C ILE A 180 7.94 -16.39 -0.16
N GLY A 181 9.11 -16.96 0.16
CA GLY A 181 9.72 -18.05 -0.60
C GLY A 181 8.78 -19.24 -0.75
N ARG A 182 8.19 -19.70 0.36
CA ARG A 182 7.18 -20.79 0.34
C ARG A 182 5.98 -20.49 -0.56
N HIS A 183 5.52 -19.24 -0.62
CA HIS A 183 4.41 -18.86 -1.50
C HIS A 183 4.85 -18.76 -2.97
N LEU A 184 6.09 -18.33 -3.21
CA LEU A 184 6.67 -18.21 -4.55
C LEU A 184 6.90 -19.57 -5.23
N GLU A 185 7.23 -20.59 -4.43
CA GLU A 185 7.37 -22.00 -4.85
C GLU A 185 6.06 -22.62 -5.38
N SER A 186 4.90 -21.97 -5.15
CA SER A 186 3.63 -22.45 -5.69
C SER A 186 3.68 -22.51 -7.22
N LYS A 187 3.39 -23.69 -7.78
CA LYS A 187 3.32 -23.91 -9.23
C LYS A 187 2.28 -23.01 -9.89
N TYR A 188 1.10 -22.89 -9.26
CA TYR A 188 -0.02 -22.08 -9.72
C TYR A 188 -0.06 -20.80 -8.91
N LEU A 189 0.40 -19.70 -9.52
CA LEU A 189 0.52 -18.41 -8.86
C LEU A 189 -0.34 -17.41 -9.62
N SER A 190 -1.30 -16.79 -8.93
CA SER A 190 -2.15 -15.80 -9.58
C SER A 190 -1.38 -14.50 -9.84
N ILE A 191 -1.83 -13.70 -10.82
CA ILE A 191 -1.26 -12.36 -11.07
C ILE A 191 -1.31 -11.50 -9.79
N PHE A 192 -2.39 -11.62 -9.02
CA PHE A 192 -2.57 -10.91 -7.76
C PHE A 192 -1.51 -11.32 -6.72
N ASP A 193 -1.27 -12.61 -6.55
CA ASP A 193 -0.27 -13.11 -5.60
C ASP A 193 1.13 -12.69 -6.04
N LEU A 194 1.45 -12.77 -7.33
CA LEU A 194 2.77 -12.38 -7.82
C LEU A 194 3.01 -10.88 -7.63
N ASN A 195 2.02 -10.06 -7.97
CA ASN A 195 2.06 -8.62 -7.72
C ASN A 195 2.31 -8.32 -6.23
N THR A 196 1.64 -9.06 -5.35
CA THR A 196 1.77 -8.92 -3.90
C THR A 196 3.16 -9.35 -3.42
N ILE A 197 3.68 -10.47 -3.90
CA ILE A 197 5.02 -10.98 -3.57
C ILE A 197 6.11 -10.00 -4.00
N VAL A 198 6.10 -9.59 -5.27
CA VAL A 198 7.10 -8.65 -5.82
C VAL A 198 7.07 -7.34 -5.06
N ARG A 199 5.88 -6.81 -4.77
CA ARG A 199 5.75 -5.58 -3.99
C ARG A 199 6.21 -5.74 -2.54
N THR A 200 5.96 -6.89 -1.93
CA THR A 200 6.42 -7.22 -0.57
C THR A 200 7.95 -7.24 -0.49
N LEU A 201 8.60 -7.89 -1.45
CA LEU A 201 10.05 -7.93 -1.57
C LEU A 201 10.61 -6.53 -1.86
N GLY A 202 9.97 -5.77 -2.77
CA GLY A 202 10.38 -4.44 -3.18
C GLY A 202 10.33 -3.37 -2.06
N TYR A 203 9.51 -3.58 -1.02
CA TYR A 203 9.51 -2.72 0.17
C TYR A 203 10.78 -2.82 1.01
N ARG A 204 11.55 -3.90 0.87
CA ARG A 204 12.81 -4.13 1.60
C ARG A 204 13.97 -3.87 0.65
N LYS A 205 14.54 -2.66 0.68
CA LYS A 205 15.61 -2.21 -0.24
C LYS A 205 16.79 -3.20 -0.29
N SER A 206 17.13 -3.82 0.83
CA SER A 206 18.16 -4.86 0.98
C SER A 206 17.93 -6.12 0.14
N LEU A 207 16.69 -6.39 -0.28
CA LEU A 207 16.33 -7.60 -1.03
C LEU A 207 16.28 -7.39 -2.54
N LYS A 208 16.27 -6.15 -3.03
CA LYS A 208 16.14 -5.87 -4.47
C LYS A 208 17.26 -6.49 -5.32
N ASN A 209 18.42 -6.72 -4.71
CA ASN A 209 19.59 -7.33 -5.36
C ASN A 209 19.74 -8.83 -5.06
N LYS A 210 18.78 -9.45 -4.35
CA LYS A 210 18.84 -10.87 -3.98
C LYS A 210 18.13 -11.74 -5.01
N THR A 211 18.59 -12.99 -5.10
CA THR A 211 18.09 -14.02 -6.02
C THR A 211 16.57 -14.16 -5.98
N ILE A 212 15.97 -14.23 -4.78
CA ILE A 212 14.52 -14.38 -4.62
C ILE A 212 13.70 -13.25 -5.29
N TYR A 213 14.23 -12.03 -5.36
CA TYR A 213 13.54 -10.92 -6.03
C TYR A 213 13.59 -11.08 -7.55
N GLN A 214 14.73 -11.49 -8.08
CA GLN A 214 14.89 -11.76 -9.51
C GLN A 214 14.07 -12.97 -9.96
N GLU A 215 14.00 -14.00 -9.12
CA GLU A 215 13.12 -15.16 -9.31
C GLU A 215 11.64 -14.75 -9.33
N ALA A 216 11.21 -13.91 -8.39
CA ALA A 216 9.84 -13.40 -8.40
C ALA A 216 9.53 -12.59 -9.67
N LEU A 217 10.47 -11.76 -10.15
CA LEU A 217 10.29 -11.02 -11.40
C LEU A 217 10.23 -11.95 -12.62
N SER A 218 11.03 -13.01 -12.67
CA SER A 218 11.05 -13.93 -13.80
C SER A 218 9.73 -14.71 -13.96
N ARG A 219 9.02 -14.95 -12.85
CA ARG A 219 7.71 -15.65 -12.84
C ARG A 219 6.62 -14.93 -13.64
N TYR A 220 6.72 -13.62 -13.90
CA TYR A 220 5.79 -12.94 -14.80
C TYR A 220 5.82 -13.52 -16.22
N ASN A 221 6.95 -14.05 -16.70
CA ASN A 221 7.01 -14.68 -18.02
C ASN A 221 6.20 -15.98 -18.13
N GLN A 222 5.74 -16.53 -17.01
CA GLN A 222 5.09 -17.83 -16.92
C GLN A 222 3.60 -17.73 -16.54
N LEU A 223 3.08 -16.50 -16.42
CA LEU A 223 1.69 -16.26 -16.06
C LEU A 223 0.76 -16.34 -17.28
N ASP A 224 -0.48 -16.78 -17.02
CA ASP A 224 -1.60 -16.55 -17.92
C ASP A 224 -2.18 -15.16 -17.65
N TYR A 225 -2.40 -14.39 -18.72
CA TYR A 225 -2.92 -13.01 -18.69
C TYR A 225 -4.39 -12.91 -19.10
N SER A 226 -5.08 -14.05 -19.25
CA SER A 226 -6.50 -14.11 -19.63
C SER A 226 -7.43 -13.35 -18.67
N GLU A 227 -7.16 -13.37 -17.36
CA GLU A 227 -8.01 -12.75 -16.32
C GLU A 227 -7.57 -11.33 -15.90
N LEU A 228 -6.92 -10.59 -16.79
CA LEU A 228 -6.49 -9.22 -16.49
C LEU A 228 -7.67 -8.30 -16.16
N ASN A 229 -7.42 -7.37 -15.24
CA ASN A 229 -8.33 -6.27 -14.94
C ASN A 229 -7.55 -4.98 -14.62
N SER A 230 -8.23 -3.84 -14.68
CA SER A 230 -7.64 -2.52 -14.41
C SER A 230 -6.87 -2.42 -13.08
N ARG A 231 -7.25 -3.17 -12.05
CA ARG A 231 -6.50 -3.16 -10.77
C ARG A 231 -5.17 -3.88 -10.92
N LEU A 232 -5.18 -5.11 -11.44
CA LEU A 232 -3.97 -5.92 -11.64
C LEU A 232 -2.97 -5.20 -12.55
N ILE A 233 -3.46 -4.61 -13.64
CA ILE A 233 -2.63 -3.86 -14.60
C ILE A 233 -1.91 -2.69 -13.93
N ARG A 234 -2.61 -1.93 -13.07
CA ARG A 234 -1.99 -0.81 -12.34
C ARG A 234 -0.95 -1.30 -11.31
N GLU A 235 -1.18 -2.46 -10.70
CA GLU A 235 -0.23 -3.08 -9.77
C GLU A 235 1.01 -3.61 -10.51
N MET A 236 0.84 -4.23 -11.67
CA MET A 236 1.93 -4.65 -12.57
C MET A 236 2.75 -3.45 -13.05
N ALA A 237 2.10 -2.41 -13.59
CA ALA A 237 2.76 -1.19 -14.03
C ALA A 237 3.60 -0.55 -12.91
N TYR A 238 3.07 -0.54 -11.68
CA TYR A 238 3.83 -0.07 -10.51
C TYR A 238 5.06 -0.95 -10.25
N ASN A 239 4.89 -2.28 -10.25
CA ASN A 239 5.96 -3.23 -9.98
C ASN A 239 7.06 -3.20 -11.04
N PHE A 240 6.72 -3.09 -12.32
CA PHE A 240 7.68 -2.99 -13.42
C PHE A 240 8.49 -1.69 -13.38
N ASN A 241 7.82 -0.55 -13.15
CA ASN A 241 8.49 0.73 -12.97
C ASN A 241 9.50 0.71 -11.80
N ILE A 242 9.07 0.24 -10.62
CA ILE A 242 9.92 0.31 -9.42
C ILE A 242 11.07 -0.71 -9.43
N SER A 243 10.93 -1.78 -10.22
CA SER A 243 11.94 -2.81 -10.41
C SER A 243 12.84 -2.58 -11.62
N ASN A 244 12.51 -1.62 -12.48
CA ASN A 244 13.13 -1.44 -13.79
C ASN A 244 13.14 -2.77 -14.59
N CYS A 245 12.04 -3.51 -14.52
CA CYS A 245 11.89 -4.82 -15.16
C CYS A 245 10.86 -4.73 -16.28
N ILE A 246 11.25 -5.18 -17.46
CA ILE A 246 10.39 -5.28 -18.64
C ILE A 246 10.04 -6.74 -18.89
N VAL A 247 8.74 -7.03 -19.00
CA VAL A 247 8.21 -8.34 -19.36
C VAL A 247 7.36 -8.16 -20.61
N PRO A 248 7.91 -8.37 -21.82
CA PRO A 248 7.24 -7.99 -23.07
C PRO A 248 5.85 -8.61 -23.24
N SER A 249 5.66 -9.88 -22.87
CA SER A 249 4.35 -10.55 -22.93
C SER A 249 3.32 -9.92 -22.00
N ALA A 250 3.74 -9.53 -20.79
CA ALA A 250 2.90 -8.84 -19.82
C ALA A 250 2.51 -7.44 -20.30
N MET A 251 3.48 -6.70 -20.86
CA MET A 251 3.27 -5.36 -21.40
C MET A 251 2.27 -5.40 -22.55
N GLU A 252 2.43 -6.33 -23.50
CA GLU A 252 1.49 -6.48 -24.61
C GLU A 252 0.09 -6.83 -24.09
N ALA A 253 -0.03 -7.76 -23.14
CA ALA A 253 -1.32 -8.12 -22.54
C ALA A 253 -2.02 -6.93 -21.86
N MET A 254 -1.26 -6.05 -21.21
CA MET A 254 -1.80 -4.81 -20.61
C MET A 254 -2.35 -3.86 -21.69
N PHE A 255 -1.68 -3.75 -22.83
CA PHE A 255 -2.11 -2.93 -23.97
C PHE A 255 -3.34 -3.52 -24.69
N THR A 256 -3.33 -4.82 -24.98
CA THR A 256 -4.47 -5.54 -25.55
C THR A 256 -5.71 -5.42 -24.67
N TYR A 257 -5.53 -5.46 -23.34
CA TYR A 257 -6.64 -5.23 -22.41
C TYR A 257 -7.24 -3.83 -22.56
N ILE A 258 -6.42 -2.78 -22.69
CA ILE A 258 -6.89 -1.39 -22.86
C ILE A 258 -7.70 -1.25 -24.15
N GLU A 259 -7.19 -1.82 -25.25
CA GLU A 259 -7.88 -1.80 -26.55
C GLU A 259 -9.22 -2.53 -26.48
N THR A 260 -9.22 -3.76 -25.97
CA THR A 260 -10.43 -4.60 -25.92
C THR A 260 -11.49 -4.04 -24.97
N ASN A 261 -11.09 -3.39 -23.87
CA ASN A 261 -11.99 -2.94 -22.80
C ASN A 261 -12.16 -1.42 -22.74
N GLN A 262 -11.89 -0.70 -23.83
CA GLN A 262 -11.85 0.77 -23.90
C GLN A 262 -13.05 1.50 -23.24
N LYS A 263 -14.25 0.90 -23.22
CA LYS A 263 -15.46 1.49 -22.62
C LYS A 263 -15.43 1.55 -21.10
N TYR A 264 -14.71 0.62 -20.47
CA TYR A 264 -14.70 0.38 -19.01
C TYR A 264 -13.37 0.77 -18.34
N VAL A 265 -12.34 1.05 -19.15
CA VAL A 265 -11.04 1.49 -18.65
C VAL A 265 -11.07 2.99 -18.38
N ILE A 266 -10.52 3.38 -17.22
CA ILE A 266 -10.43 4.78 -16.80
C ILE A 266 -9.06 5.37 -17.17
N GLY A 267 -8.99 6.70 -17.29
CA GLY A 267 -7.77 7.42 -17.66
C GLY A 267 -6.57 7.12 -16.74
N GLU A 268 -6.77 6.94 -15.43
CA GLU A 268 -5.69 6.58 -14.49
C GLU A 268 -5.03 5.24 -14.85
N THR A 269 -5.80 4.25 -15.32
CA THR A 269 -5.22 2.97 -15.74
C THR A 269 -4.33 3.17 -16.98
N VAL A 270 -4.85 3.89 -17.98
CA VAL A 270 -4.13 4.17 -19.23
C VAL A 270 -2.85 4.96 -18.96
N GLU A 271 -2.93 6.02 -18.15
CA GLU A 271 -1.77 6.82 -17.77
C GLU A 271 -0.68 5.94 -17.17
N LYS A 272 -1.00 5.07 -16.20
CA LYS A 272 0.02 4.21 -15.58
C LYS A 272 0.67 3.23 -16.55
N VAL A 273 -0.10 2.65 -17.48
CA VAL A 273 0.46 1.75 -18.49
C VAL A 273 1.37 2.50 -19.45
N LEU A 274 0.94 3.65 -19.97
CA LEU A 274 1.75 4.47 -20.87
C LEU A 274 3.02 4.98 -20.18
N SER A 275 2.91 5.51 -18.96
CA SER A 275 4.06 5.96 -18.16
C SER A 275 5.04 4.81 -17.91
N CYS A 276 4.53 3.60 -17.62
CA CYS A 276 5.37 2.40 -17.48
C CYS A 276 6.09 2.03 -18.78
N ALA A 277 5.37 1.99 -19.90
CA ALA A 277 5.93 1.65 -21.19
C ALA A 277 7.01 2.67 -21.59
N TYR A 278 6.73 3.96 -21.43
CA TYR A 278 7.68 5.03 -21.69
C TYR A 278 8.95 4.90 -20.84
N ASN A 279 8.82 4.73 -19.52
CA ASN A 279 9.97 4.63 -18.60
C ASN A 279 10.85 3.41 -18.88
N LEU A 280 10.26 2.31 -19.37
CA LEU A 280 10.97 1.07 -19.67
C LEU A 280 11.38 0.94 -21.14
N GLY A 281 11.08 1.95 -21.97
CA GLY A 281 11.39 1.93 -23.40
C GLY A 281 10.60 0.87 -24.19
N TYR A 282 9.40 0.51 -23.75
CA TYR A 282 8.54 -0.45 -24.44
C TYR A 282 7.58 0.25 -25.41
N MET A 283 7.45 -0.30 -26.61
CA MET A 283 6.50 0.13 -27.63
C MET A 283 5.50 -1.00 -27.91
N PRO A 284 4.17 -0.75 -27.84
CA PRO A 284 3.17 -1.76 -28.16
C PRO A 284 3.25 -2.15 -29.64
N GLN A 285 2.89 -3.40 -29.96
CA GLN A 285 2.93 -3.89 -31.34
C GLN A 285 1.93 -3.17 -32.26
N SER A 286 0.79 -2.74 -31.72
CA SER A 286 -0.28 -2.08 -32.49
C SER A 286 -0.37 -0.59 -32.17
N GLU A 287 -0.20 0.25 -33.20
CA GLU A 287 -0.43 1.69 -33.09
C GLU A 287 -1.89 2.03 -32.76
N ALA A 288 -2.85 1.18 -33.13
CA ALA A 288 -4.26 1.37 -32.82
C ALA A 288 -4.51 1.46 -31.31
N VAL A 289 -3.72 0.74 -30.51
CA VAL A 289 -3.80 0.79 -29.06
C VAL A 289 -3.47 2.19 -28.53
N LEU A 290 -2.50 2.89 -29.13
CA LEU A 290 -2.14 4.25 -28.74
C LEU A 290 -3.26 5.25 -29.07
N ASN A 291 -3.94 5.05 -30.20
CA ASN A 291 -5.12 5.86 -30.56
C ASN A 291 -6.28 5.64 -29.56
N ASN A 292 -6.54 4.40 -29.17
CA ASN A 292 -7.55 4.06 -28.17
C ASN A 292 -7.19 4.63 -26.79
N ALA A 293 -5.92 4.54 -26.39
CA ALA A 293 -5.42 5.14 -25.16
C ALA A 293 -5.63 6.67 -25.15
N ALA A 294 -5.30 7.35 -26.25
CA ALA A 294 -5.53 8.78 -26.41
C ALA A 294 -7.02 9.15 -26.31
N PHE A 295 -7.91 8.35 -26.90
CA PHE A 295 -9.36 8.55 -26.79
C PHE A 295 -9.86 8.44 -25.35
N ILE A 296 -9.44 7.41 -24.62
CA ILE A 296 -9.82 7.21 -23.20
C ILE A 296 -9.34 8.38 -22.34
N LEU A 297 -8.11 8.86 -22.53
CA LEU A 297 -7.58 10.01 -21.80
C LEU A 297 -8.38 11.29 -22.10
N LYS A 298 -8.74 11.51 -23.37
CA LYS A 298 -9.56 12.65 -23.79
C LYS A 298 -10.98 12.60 -23.24
N ARG A 299 -11.55 11.42 -22.93
CA ARG A 299 -12.90 11.32 -22.32
C ARG A 299 -13.01 12.06 -20.97
N TYR A 300 -11.91 12.20 -20.24
CA TYR A 300 -11.90 12.82 -18.90
C TYR A 300 -11.63 14.33 -18.90
N VAL A 301 -11.08 14.90 -19.99
CA VAL A 301 -10.80 16.33 -20.11
C VAL A 301 -12.07 17.22 -20.19
N PRO A 302 -13.17 16.81 -20.87
CA PRO A 302 -14.37 17.64 -21.01
C PRO A 302 -15.13 17.94 -19.71
N LEU A 303 -14.90 17.17 -18.65
CA LEU A 303 -15.60 17.35 -17.36
C LEU A 303 -14.95 18.42 -16.46
N LEU A 304 -13.78 18.96 -16.84
CA LEU A 304 -13.11 20.06 -16.13
C LEU A 304 -13.40 21.45 -16.73
N ASN A 305 -14.06 21.49 -17.90
CA ASN A 305 -14.39 22.73 -18.61
C ASN A 305 -15.91 23.06 -18.56
N LYS A 306 -16.64 22.55 -17.57
CA LYS A 306 -18.02 22.95 -17.27
C LYS A 306 -18.18 23.31 -15.81
#